data_AF-A0A1E1WXR1-F1
#
_entry.id   AF-A0A1E1WXR1-F1
#
_cell.length_a   1.000
_cell.length_b   1.000
_cell.length_c   1.000
_cell.angle_alpha   90.00
_cell.angle_beta   90.00
_cell.angle_gamma   90.00
#
_symmetry.space_group_name_H-M   'P 1'
#
loop_
_entity.id
_entity.type
_entity.pdbx_description
1 polymer ?
#
loop_
_entity_poly.entity_id
_entity_poly.type
_entity_poly.pdbx_seq_one_letter_code
_entity_poly.pdbx_strand_id
1 'polypeptide(L)'
;HLKAELQRLRKRGALRPGLDPARSCARCLSALGRILNRGSPCPACRKKVCRDCRLLEPGAAEGSEQWLCVVCHKQMELKATSGQWMQDLCRRSSRRRKLNGPPVADLLGR
;
A
#
# COMPACT_ATOMS: atom_id res chain seq x y z
N HIS A 1 6.40 1.58 17.43
CA HIS A 1 5.20 2.43 17.55
C HIS A 1 4.30 2.39 16.29
N LEU A 2 4.81 2.68 15.09
CA LEU A 2 4.01 2.75 13.83
C LEU A 2 3.22 1.48 13.42
N LYS A 3 3.71 0.28 13.74
CA LYS A 3 3.01 -0.99 13.42
C LYS A 3 1.66 -1.10 14.12
N ALA A 4 1.55 -0.61 15.35
CA ALA A 4 0.30 -0.61 16.12
C ALA A 4 -0.72 0.37 15.53
N GLU A 5 -0.25 1.52 15.05
CA GLU A 5 -1.09 2.51 14.38
C GLU A 5 -1.65 1.95 13.05
N LEU A 6 -0.81 1.25 12.28
CA LEU A 6 -1.22 0.59 11.04
C LEU A 6 -2.26 -0.51 11.30
N GLN A 7 -2.10 -1.28 12.38
CA GLN A 7 -3.10 -2.28 12.78
C GLN A 7 -4.42 -1.63 13.24
N ARG A 8 -4.37 -0.52 13.97
CA ARG A 8 -5.58 0.23 14.35
C ARG A 8 -6.32 0.79 13.13
N LEU A 9 -5.60 1.29 12.11
CA LEU A 9 -6.20 1.75 10.86
C LEU A 9 -6.83 0.59 10.05
N ARG A 10 -6.20 -0.59 10.06
CA ARG A 10 -6.77 -1.80 9.45
C ARG A 10 -8.05 -2.25 10.14
N LYS A 11 -8.08 -2.26 11.49
CA LYS A 11 -9.26 -2.65 12.27
C LYS A 11 -10.41 -1.64 12.12
N ARG A 12 -10.11 -0.34 12.03
CA ARG A 12 -11.12 0.71 11.78
C ARG A 12 -11.82 0.56 10.43
N GLY A 13 -11.15 0.00 9.42
CA GLY A 13 -11.73 -0.27 8.10
C GLY A 13 -12.45 -1.62 7.97
N ALA A 14 -12.63 -2.38 9.05
CA ALA A 14 -13.41 -3.62 9.00
C ALA A 14 -14.90 -3.29 8.89
N LEU A 15 -15.53 -3.69 7.79
CA LEU A 15 -16.94 -3.43 7.50
C LEU A 15 -17.84 -3.99 8.62
N ARG A 16 -18.75 -3.15 9.13
CA ARG A 16 -19.83 -3.57 10.03
C ARG A 16 -21.00 -4.10 9.18
N PRO A 17 -21.78 -5.07 9.67
CA PRO A 17 -22.98 -5.52 8.97
C PRO A 17 -23.91 -4.32 8.70
N GLY A 18 -24.37 -4.15 7.46
CA GLY A 18 -25.27 -3.06 7.05
C GLY A 18 -24.63 -1.87 6.32
N LEU A 19 -23.30 -1.83 6.15
CA LEU A 19 -22.63 -0.83 5.32
C LEU A 19 -22.40 -1.34 3.89
N ASP A 20 -22.86 -0.59 2.88
CA ASP A 20 -22.56 -0.83 1.48
C ASP A 20 -21.06 -0.55 1.20
N PRO A 21 -20.23 -1.57 0.92
CA PRO A 21 -18.80 -1.41 0.65
C PRO A 21 -18.53 -0.55 -0.59
N ALA A 22 -19.47 -0.50 -1.53
CA ALA A 22 -19.34 0.29 -2.75
C ALA A 22 -19.54 1.80 -2.49
N ARG A 23 -20.21 2.14 -1.38
CA ARG A 23 -20.55 3.51 -0.97
C ARG A 23 -19.95 3.90 0.37
N SER A 24 -18.91 3.21 0.82
CA SER A 24 -18.20 3.57 2.05
C SER A 24 -16.70 3.70 1.79
N CYS A 25 -16.07 4.60 2.54
CA CYS A 25 -14.63 4.74 2.53
C CYS A 25 -13.99 3.51 3.20
N ALA A 26 -13.05 2.85 2.53
CA ALA A 26 -12.38 1.66 3.06
C ALA A 26 -11.45 1.94 4.27
N ARG A 27 -11.31 3.20 4.71
CA ARG A 27 -10.40 3.61 5.80
C ARG A 27 -11.16 4.12 7.02
N CYS A 28 -12.06 5.08 6.83
CA CYS A 28 -12.87 5.66 7.91
C CYS A 28 -14.30 5.11 7.95
N LEU A 29 -14.71 4.29 6.98
CA LEU A 29 -16.08 3.77 6.81
C LEU A 29 -17.18 4.82 6.62
N SER A 30 -16.82 6.10 6.51
CA SER A 30 -17.78 7.17 6.18
C SER A 30 -18.50 6.88 4.88
N ALA A 31 -19.80 7.15 4.86
CA ALA A 31 -20.62 7.05 3.66
C ALA A 31 -20.10 8.01 2.58
N LEU A 32 -19.96 7.51 1.36
CA LEU A 32 -19.55 8.26 0.18
C LEU A 32 -20.81 8.72 -0.55
N GLY A 33 -20.84 10.00 -0.90
CA GLY A 33 -22.00 10.59 -1.54
C GLY A 33 -22.19 10.09 -2.97
N ARG A 34 -23.41 10.23 -3.48
CA ARG A 34 -23.77 9.88 -4.87
C ARG A 34 -23.28 10.90 -5.87
N ILE A 35 -23.15 12.18 -5.49
CA ILE A 35 -22.85 13.29 -6.40
C ILE A 35 -21.52 13.92 -6.00
N LEU A 36 -21.42 14.38 -4.75
CA LEU A 36 -20.19 14.89 -4.12
C LEU A 36 -19.54 13.81 -3.27
N ASN A 37 -18.20 13.81 -3.16
CA ASN A 37 -17.46 12.84 -2.35
C ASN A 37 -17.75 11.35 -2.66
N ARG A 38 -17.89 11.00 -3.94
CA ARG A 38 -18.05 9.61 -4.43
C ARG A 38 -16.89 8.68 -4.03
N GLY A 39 -15.79 9.26 -3.57
CA GLY A 39 -14.54 8.58 -3.30
C GLY A 39 -13.79 8.23 -4.59
N SER A 40 -12.51 7.86 -4.43
CA SER A 40 -11.64 7.46 -5.54
C SER A 40 -10.83 6.23 -5.13
N PRO A 41 -10.53 5.30 -6.04
CA PRO A 41 -9.71 4.14 -5.73
C PRO A 41 -8.25 4.56 -5.53
N CYS A 42 -7.63 4.11 -4.44
CA CYS A 42 -6.21 4.34 -4.20
C CYS A 42 -5.36 3.68 -5.31
N PRO A 43 -4.38 4.38 -5.92
CA PRO A 43 -3.60 3.81 -7.02
C PRO A 43 -2.74 2.61 -6.58
N ALA A 44 -2.35 2.53 -5.31
CA ALA A 44 -1.53 1.43 -4.78
C ALA A 44 -2.32 0.18 -4.33
N CYS A 45 -3.50 0.36 -3.71
CA CYS A 45 -4.25 -0.77 -3.13
C CYS A 45 -5.67 -0.95 -3.70
N ARG A 46 -6.08 -0.12 -4.66
CA ARG A 46 -7.38 -0.11 -5.35
C ARG A 46 -8.63 0.03 -4.46
N LYS A 47 -8.47 0.19 -3.15
CA LYS A 47 -9.59 0.43 -2.22
C LYS A 47 -10.15 1.85 -2.39
N LYS A 48 -11.48 1.99 -2.38
CA LYS A 48 -12.18 3.28 -2.51
C LYS A 48 -12.06 4.10 -1.23
N VAL A 49 -11.66 5.37 -1.33
CA VAL A 49 -11.46 6.26 -0.18
C VAL A 49 -12.09 7.64 -0.38
N CYS A 50 -12.57 8.25 0.72
CA CYS A 50 -13.05 9.64 0.75
C CYS A 50 -11.89 10.62 0.49
N ARG A 51 -12.19 11.92 0.36
CA ARG A 51 -11.17 12.96 0.14
C ARG A 51 -10.23 13.09 1.33
N ASP A 52 -10.76 13.04 2.56
CA ASP A 52 -9.96 13.21 3.79
C ASP A 52 -9.00 12.05 4.05
N CYS A 53 -9.25 10.88 3.45
CA CYS A 53 -8.37 9.71 3.56
C CYS A 53 -7.31 9.65 2.45
N ARG A 54 -7.15 10.72 1.67
CA ARG A 54 -6.10 10.87 0.64
C ARG A 54 -5.01 11.76 1.20
N LEU A 55 -3.76 11.36 0.99
CA LEU A 55 -2.58 12.15 1.27
C LEU A 55 -1.86 12.38 -0.05
N LEU A 56 -1.49 13.63 -0.30
CA LEU A 56 -0.64 14.00 -1.42
C LEU A 56 0.76 13.46 -1.17
N GLU A 57 1.39 12.93 -2.22
CA GLU A 57 2.77 12.50 -2.13
C GLU A 57 3.71 13.71 -1.93
N PRO A 58 4.83 13.57 -1.21
CA PRO A 58 5.79 14.64 -1.04
C PRO A 58 6.39 15.06 -2.39
N GLY A 59 6.28 16.36 -2.73
CA GLY A 59 6.69 16.91 -4.03
C GLY A 59 5.60 16.95 -5.10
N ALA A 60 4.38 16.50 -4.79
CA ALA A 60 3.23 16.64 -5.66
C ALA A 60 2.79 18.12 -5.75
N ALA A 61 2.66 18.66 -6.96
CA ALA A 61 2.13 20.00 -7.19
C ALA A 61 0.66 20.07 -6.73
N GLU A 62 0.23 21.22 -6.22
CA GLU A 62 -1.16 21.46 -5.83
C GLU A 62 -2.07 21.26 -7.06
N GLY A 63 -2.93 20.23 -7.02
CA GLY A 63 -3.79 19.84 -8.15
C GLY A 63 -3.34 18.61 -8.93
N SER A 64 -2.19 18.00 -8.61
CA SER A 64 -1.78 16.73 -9.23
C SER A 64 -2.53 15.52 -8.66
N GLU A 65 -2.83 14.52 -9.51
CA GLU A 65 -3.47 13.26 -9.11
C GLU A 65 -2.53 12.30 -8.35
N GLN A 66 -1.34 12.77 -7.94
CA GLN A 66 -0.37 12.02 -7.16
C GLN A 66 -0.78 11.98 -5.67
N TRP A 67 -1.73 11.10 -5.35
CA TRP A 67 -2.16 10.85 -3.98
C TRP A 67 -2.21 9.35 -3.64
N LEU A 68 -1.99 9.03 -2.38
CA LEU A 68 -2.18 7.70 -1.81
C LEU A 68 -3.20 7.73 -0.68
N CYS A 69 -3.86 6.61 -0.41
CA CYS A 69 -4.65 6.53 0.82
C CYS A 69 -3.73 6.55 2.04
N VAL A 70 -4.22 7.08 3.17
CA VAL A 70 -3.47 7.22 4.44
C VAL A 70 -2.68 5.97 4.87
N VAL A 71 -3.21 4.77 4.61
CA VAL A 71 -2.52 3.51 4.94
C VAL A 71 -1.36 3.22 4.00
N CYS A 72 -1.53 3.46 2.69
CA CYS A 72 -0.48 3.24 1.71
C CYS A 72 0.66 4.24 1.89
N HIS A 73 0.32 5.51 2.15
CA HIS A 73 1.29 6.55 2.47
C HIS A 73 2.12 6.18 3.71
N LYS A 74 1.47 5.88 4.84
CA LYS A 74 2.16 5.43 6.07
C LYS A 74 3.00 4.16 5.86
N GLN A 75 2.55 3.25 5.01
CA GLN A 75 3.30 2.05 4.68
C GLN A 75 4.56 2.36 3.86
N MET A 76 4.50 3.36 2.98
CA MET A 76 5.66 3.84 2.23
C MET A 76 6.68 4.51 3.16
N GLU A 77 6.23 5.43 4.01
CA GLU A 77 7.07 6.07 5.02
C GLU A 77 7.76 5.04 5.91
N LEU A 78 7.01 4.05 6.39
CA LEU A 78 7.55 2.92 7.15
C LEU A 78 8.65 2.16 6.41
N LYS A 79 8.46 1.89 5.11
CA LYS A 79 9.46 1.16 4.31
C LYS A 79 10.73 1.99 4.13
N ALA A 80 10.60 3.31 3.96
CA ALA A 80 11.72 4.23 3.84
C ALA A 80 12.52 4.29 5.15
N THR A 81 11.85 4.54 6.28
CA THR A 81 12.51 4.68 7.59
C THR A 81 13.04 3.35 8.13
N SER A 82 12.37 2.23 7.88
CA SER A 82 12.76 0.92 8.43
C SER A 82 13.90 0.23 7.67
N GLY A 83 14.41 0.81 6.58
CA GLY A 83 15.43 0.17 5.73
C GLY A 83 14.94 -1.10 5.02
N GLN A 84 13.63 -1.38 5.01
CA GLN A 84 13.04 -2.55 4.34
C GLN A 84 13.26 -2.50 2.82
N TRP A 85 13.34 -1.30 2.25
CA TRP A 85 13.68 -1.11 0.84
C TRP A 85 15.03 -1.75 0.48
N MET A 86 16.03 -1.69 1.37
CA MET A 86 17.34 -2.35 1.17
C MET A 86 17.24 -3.87 1.23
N GLN A 87 16.41 -4.40 2.14
CA GLN A 87 16.19 -5.84 2.26
C GLN A 87 15.49 -6.39 1.01
N ASP A 88 14.51 -5.67 0.47
CA ASP A 88 13.83 -6.03 -0.78
C ASP A 88 14.78 -5.99 -1.97
N LEU A 89 15.67 -5.00 -2.05
CA LEU A 89 16.73 -4.93 -3.07
C LEU A 89 17.71 -6.10 -2.95
N CYS A 90 18.19 -6.41 -1.75
CA CYS A 90 19.12 -7.51 -1.52
C CYS A 90 18.47 -8.87 -1.86
N ARG A 91 17.20 -9.07 -1.47
CA ARG A 91 16.41 -10.26 -1.85
C ARG A 91 16.18 -10.36 -3.36
N ARG A 92 15.93 -9.25 -4.06
CA ARG A 92 15.80 -9.22 -5.52
C ARG A 92 17.13 -9.53 -6.21
N SER A 93 18.24 -8.99 -5.73
CA SER A 93 19.59 -9.30 -6.22
C SER A 93 19.95 -10.78 -6.02
N SER A 94 19.62 -11.35 -4.85
CA SER A 94 19.79 -12.78 -4.58
C SER A 94 18.94 -13.66 -5.50
N ARG A 95 17.65 -13.32 -5.70
CA ARG A 95 16.78 -14.04 -6.64
C ARG A 95 17.25 -13.93 -8.09
N ARG A 96 17.73 -12.76 -8.52
CA ARG A 96 18.29 -12.58 -9.87
C ARG A 96 19.56 -13.42 -10.06
N ARG A 97 20.42 -13.52 -9.05
CA ARG A 97 21.58 -14.43 -9.06
C ARG A 97 21.19 -15.91 -9.10
N LYS A 98 20.09 -16.30 -8.44
CA LYS A 98 19.57 -17.68 -8.49
C LYS A 98 18.99 -18.04 -9.87
N LEU A 99 18.34 -17.10 -10.55
CA LEU A 99 17.76 -17.32 -11.89
C LEU A 99 18.78 -17.22 -13.03
N ASN A 100 19.77 -16.33 -12.90
CA ASN A 100 20.80 -16.09 -13.92
C ASN A 100 22.15 -16.74 -13.56
N GLY A 101 22.20 -17.56 -12.51
CA GLY A 101 23.39 -18.32 -12.16
C GLY A 101 23.62 -19.42 -13.19
N PRO A 102 24.88 -19.81 -13.48
CA PRO A 102 25.13 -20.93 -14.37
C PRO A 102 24.41 -22.16 -13.82
N PRO A 103 23.82 -23.02 -14.68
CA PRO A 103 23.25 -24.27 -14.22
C PRO A 103 24.33 -25.01 -13.44
N VAL A 104 24.02 -25.45 -12.22
CA VAL A 104 24.92 -26.29 -11.44
C VAL A 104 25.13 -27.57 -12.25
N ALA A 105 26.26 -27.67 -12.94
CA ALA A 105 26.70 -28.94 -13.50
C ALA A 105 27.02 -29.83 -12.30
N ASP A 106 26.22 -30.87 -12.10
CA ASP A 106 26.51 -31.99 -11.21
C ASP A 106 27.78 -32.69 -11.73
N LEU A 107 28.95 -32.18 -11.33
CA LEU A 107 30.22 -32.89 -11.43
C LEU A 107 30.31 -33.88 -10.27
N LEU A 108 29.52 -34.95 -10.36
CA LEU A 108 29.81 -36.18 -9.64
C LEU A 108 30.73 -37.03 -10.51
N GLY A 109 31.95 -37.18 -10.02
CA GLY A 109 33.05 -37.86 -10.67
C GLY A 109 32.80 -39.34 -10.92
N ARG A 110 33.58 -39.84 -11.88
CA ARG A 110 33.88 -41.25 -12.08
C ARG A 110 35.34 -41.40 -12.42
#